data_AF-A0A948NEP9-F1
#
_entry.id   AF-A0A948NEP9-F1
#
_cell.length_a   1.000
_cell.length_b   1.000
_cell.length_c   1.000
_cell.angle_alpha   90.00
_cell.angle_beta   90.00
_cell.angle_gamma   90.00
#
_symmetry.space_group_name_H-M   'P 1'
#
loop_
_entity.id
_entity.type
_entity.pdbx_description
1 polymer ?
#
loop_
_entity_poly.entity_id
_entity_poly.type
_entity_poly.pdbx_seq_one_letter_code
_entity_poly.pdbx_strand_id
1 'polypeptide(L)'
;MPLRDVYAQKALSQIPRLLSLQDRNPYSPTYGCFKRTYWLDKTVDFPDALPQFGVLSLTLAYNHDMPGNFYKDQEKMREWILAGMKYWTKIQHRDGSFDEFYPNEHGWTGPTGFLLYAMLKSYIILNERGEFPADLCDEFFEACRKAARYIIKWDEHGVLANHHAMGVLPVFYAFHVLGDEELRDGYEKKLHEFLQHHTEEGWSMEYDGADIGYLSATVSFLGKVYKLNRDKRLRKVMEESLEFFSYFVYPNGFFAGSMGSRNTLHFYSHGCEILAPEVPLAGLVADKMLESLRDGKIVPAEIQADRYFLYRIPEHLESYIDYGERSGSSLLPYDRNDFQHVFPKGRFYIEKKGRLYVVSNAAKGGVIKAFDIEDGKQLTSDCGIIGKTEGGEVLTSQWIDRMYEFITRADGFSVSG
;
A
#
# COMPACT_ATOMS: atom_id res chain seq x y z
N MET A 1 -7.79 0.48 25.85
CA MET A 1 -7.98 -0.26 24.59
C MET A 1 -6.60 -0.73 24.14
N PRO A 2 -6.39 -2.03 23.89
CA PRO A 2 -5.16 -2.55 23.26
C PRO A 2 -4.77 -1.76 22.01
N LEU A 3 -3.47 -1.59 21.76
CA LEU A 3 -3.00 -0.78 20.62
C LEU A 3 -3.46 -1.37 19.27
N ARG A 4 -3.41 -2.71 19.14
CA ARG A 4 -3.93 -3.48 17.99
C ARG A 4 -5.35 -3.07 17.57
N ASP A 5 -6.23 -2.80 18.53
CA ASP A 5 -7.65 -2.51 18.29
C ASP A 5 -7.85 -1.21 17.50
N VAL A 6 -6.85 -0.30 17.48
CA VAL A 6 -6.90 0.93 16.68
C VAL A 6 -7.08 0.59 15.19
N TYR A 7 -6.41 -0.45 14.68
CA TYR A 7 -6.61 -0.88 13.29
C TYR A 7 -8.06 -1.26 13.01
N ALA A 8 -8.65 -2.11 13.85
CA ALA A 8 -10.03 -2.56 13.71
C ALA A 8 -11.00 -1.39 13.85
N GLN A 9 -10.81 -0.51 14.83
CA GLN A 9 -11.64 0.68 15.03
C GLN A 9 -11.65 1.57 13.79
N LYS A 10 -10.47 1.89 13.25
CA LYS A 10 -10.31 2.73 12.06
C LYS A 10 -11.00 2.12 10.85
N ALA A 11 -10.75 0.84 10.60
CA ALA A 11 -11.32 0.14 9.46
C ALA A 11 -12.85 -0.07 9.55
N LEU A 12 -13.33 -0.61 10.69
CA LEU A 12 -14.75 -0.94 10.88
C LEU A 12 -15.63 0.30 10.85
N SER A 13 -15.12 1.46 11.30
CA SER A 13 -15.84 2.74 11.21
C SER A 13 -16.23 3.12 9.76
N GLN A 14 -15.52 2.58 8.76
CA GLN A 14 -15.74 2.89 7.35
C GLN A 14 -16.60 1.85 6.62
N ILE A 15 -16.92 0.70 7.23
CA ILE A 15 -17.80 -0.31 6.63
C ILE A 15 -19.21 0.25 6.32
N PRO A 16 -19.85 1.10 7.17
CA PRO A 16 -21.13 1.73 6.79
C PRO A 16 -21.04 2.58 5.53
N ARG A 17 -19.96 3.36 5.38
CA ARG A 17 -19.69 4.15 4.16
C ARG A 17 -19.51 3.23 2.97
N LEU A 18 -18.70 2.17 3.11
CA LEU A 18 -18.49 1.19 2.05
C LEU A 18 -19.79 0.52 1.59
N LEU A 19 -20.65 0.10 2.52
CA LEU A 19 -21.95 -0.49 2.23
C LEU A 19 -22.91 0.48 1.52
N SER A 20 -22.75 1.80 1.73
CA SER A 20 -23.52 2.81 0.98
C SER A 20 -23.12 2.89 -0.50
N LEU A 21 -21.91 2.42 -0.84
CA LEU A 21 -21.41 2.42 -2.21
C LEU A 21 -21.92 1.23 -3.03
N GLN A 22 -22.33 0.14 -2.38
CA GLN A 22 -22.75 -1.08 -3.05
C GLN A 22 -24.25 -1.07 -3.42
N ASP A 23 -24.55 -1.45 -4.65
CA ASP A 23 -25.90 -1.82 -5.07
C ASP A 23 -26.27 -3.16 -4.43
N ARG A 24 -27.19 -3.10 -3.46
CA ARG A 24 -27.63 -4.24 -2.64
C ARG A 24 -29.04 -4.73 -3.00
N ASN A 25 -29.61 -4.27 -4.12
CA ASN A 25 -30.92 -4.73 -4.59
C ASN A 25 -30.77 -5.93 -5.54
N PRO A 26 -31.22 -7.16 -5.18
CA PRO A 26 -31.05 -8.35 -6.01
C PRO A 26 -31.81 -8.31 -7.35
N TYR A 27 -32.78 -7.40 -7.50
CA TYR A 27 -33.51 -7.18 -8.75
C TYR A 27 -32.88 -6.11 -9.65
N SER A 28 -31.79 -5.48 -9.19
CA SER A 28 -31.08 -4.47 -9.96
C SER A 28 -30.16 -5.11 -11.02
N PRO A 29 -30.08 -4.57 -12.24
CA PRO A 29 -29.11 -5.03 -13.24
C PRO A 29 -27.65 -4.82 -12.79
N THR A 30 -27.42 -3.92 -11.84
CA THR A 30 -26.10 -3.60 -11.27
C THR A 30 -25.88 -4.20 -9.89
N TYR A 31 -26.69 -5.18 -9.45
CA TYR A 31 -26.54 -5.83 -8.16
C TYR A 31 -25.09 -6.28 -7.91
N GLY A 32 -24.49 -5.81 -6.81
CA GLY A 32 -23.10 -6.04 -6.45
C GLY A 32 -22.12 -4.94 -6.86
N CYS A 33 -22.52 -3.95 -7.68
CA CYS A 33 -21.68 -2.83 -8.11
C CYS A 33 -21.33 -1.91 -6.92
N PHE A 34 -20.06 -1.57 -6.71
CA PHE A 34 -19.63 -0.64 -5.66
C PHE A 34 -19.48 0.81 -6.16
N LYS A 35 -19.80 1.08 -7.43
CA LYS A 35 -19.73 2.43 -8.00
C LYS A 35 -21.08 3.13 -7.90
N ARG A 36 -21.39 3.73 -6.75
CA ARG A 36 -22.65 4.45 -6.51
C ARG A 36 -22.97 5.52 -7.55
N THR A 37 -21.96 6.25 -8.01
CA THR A 37 -22.11 7.27 -9.04
C THR A 37 -22.56 6.71 -10.40
N TYR A 38 -22.33 5.42 -10.65
CA TYR A 38 -22.78 4.69 -11.83
C TYR A 38 -24.16 4.04 -11.62
N TRP A 39 -24.35 3.27 -10.54
CA TRP A 39 -25.58 2.49 -10.38
C TRP A 39 -26.77 3.30 -9.84
N LEU A 40 -26.52 4.32 -8.98
CA LEU A 40 -27.56 5.14 -8.36
C LEU A 40 -27.62 6.55 -8.93
N ASP A 41 -26.52 7.30 -8.85
CA ASP A 41 -26.55 8.74 -9.14
C ASP A 41 -26.55 9.04 -10.65
N LYS A 42 -26.12 8.07 -11.47
CA LYS A 42 -26.06 8.18 -12.94
C LYS A 42 -25.25 9.38 -13.43
N THR A 43 -24.18 9.74 -12.71
CA THR A 43 -23.29 10.86 -13.07
C THR A 43 -22.08 10.41 -13.90
N VAL A 44 -21.91 9.12 -14.12
CA VAL A 44 -20.89 8.52 -14.99
C VAL A 44 -21.50 7.40 -15.82
N ASP A 45 -20.98 7.20 -17.03
CA ASP A 45 -21.55 6.27 -18.02
C ASP A 45 -20.93 4.86 -17.98
N PHE A 46 -19.90 4.64 -17.16
CA PHE A 46 -19.28 3.32 -16.97
C PHE A 46 -18.93 3.07 -15.49
N PRO A 47 -18.92 1.80 -15.06
CA PRO A 47 -18.46 1.44 -13.73
C PRO A 47 -16.94 1.31 -13.73
N ASP A 48 -16.25 2.28 -13.13
CA ASP A 48 -14.90 2.05 -12.59
C ASP A 48 -14.93 0.80 -11.70
N ALA A 49 -14.01 -0.13 -11.96
CA ALA A 49 -13.96 -1.43 -11.32
C ALA A 49 -13.27 -1.42 -9.96
N LEU A 50 -12.39 -0.45 -9.68
CA LEU A 50 -11.61 -0.42 -8.44
C LEU A 50 -12.47 -0.48 -7.16
N PRO A 51 -13.66 0.16 -7.08
CA PRO A 51 -14.60 -0.01 -5.96
C PRO A 51 -14.95 -1.45 -5.60
N GLN A 52 -14.86 -2.40 -6.54
CA GLN A 52 -15.11 -3.80 -6.25
C GLN A 52 -14.08 -4.38 -5.25
N PHE A 53 -12.95 -3.70 -4.99
CA PHE A 53 -12.00 -4.05 -3.92
C PHE A 53 -12.67 -4.06 -2.53
N GLY A 54 -13.79 -3.34 -2.39
CA GLY A 54 -14.65 -3.37 -1.21
C GLY A 54 -15.09 -4.77 -0.77
N VAL A 55 -15.16 -5.74 -1.70
CA VAL A 55 -15.44 -7.14 -1.39
C VAL A 55 -14.52 -7.69 -0.30
N LEU A 56 -13.21 -7.43 -0.38
CA LEU A 56 -12.25 -7.91 0.61
C LEU A 56 -12.52 -7.33 2.01
N SER A 57 -12.86 -6.05 2.08
CA SER A 57 -13.20 -5.40 3.35
C SER A 57 -14.42 -6.05 4.01
N LEU A 58 -15.48 -6.30 3.22
CA LEU A 58 -16.68 -6.95 3.73
C LEU A 58 -16.37 -8.39 4.17
N THR A 59 -15.56 -9.13 3.41
CA THR A 59 -15.16 -10.51 3.75
C THR A 59 -14.37 -10.58 5.06
N LEU A 60 -13.41 -9.67 5.27
CA LEU A 60 -12.62 -9.61 6.50
C LEU A 60 -13.49 -9.23 7.71
N ALA A 61 -14.39 -8.26 7.56
CA ALA A 61 -15.34 -7.89 8.60
C ALA A 61 -16.36 -9.02 8.90
N TYR A 62 -16.74 -9.79 7.89
CA TYR A 62 -17.64 -10.93 8.05
C TYR A 62 -16.98 -12.11 8.80
N ASN A 63 -15.71 -12.38 8.53
CA ASN A 63 -15.05 -13.59 9.01
C ASN A 63 -14.43 -13.49 10.41
N HIS A 64 -13.92 -12.31 10.80
CA HIS A 64 -13.05 -12.20 11.97
C HIS A 64 -13.72 -11.53 13.18
N ASP A 65 -13.44 -12.06 14.37
CA ASP A 65 -13.83 -11.42 15.62
C ASP A 65 -12.90 -10.23 15.92
N MET A 66 -13.51 -9.06 16.05
CA MET A 66 -12.83 -7.77 16.16
C MET A 66 -13.62 -6.85 17.10
N PRO A 67 -12.96 -5.97 17.87
CA PRO A 67 -13.62 -5.03 18.76
C PRO A 67 -14.68 -4.20 18.05
N GLY A 68 -15.93 -4.30 18.50
CA GLY A 68 -17.05 -3.55 17.92
C GLY A 68 -17.55 -4.07 16.56
N ASN A 69 -17.07 -5.23 16.09
CA ASN A 69 -17.47 -5.79 14.81
C ASN A 69 -18.81 -6.53 14.88
N PHE A 70 -19.90 -5.83 14.59
CA PHE A 70 -21.23 -6.43 14.50
C PHE A 70 -21.52 -7.10 13.15
N TYR A 71 -20.60 -7.03 12.18
CA TYR A 71 -20.75 -7.62 10.85
C TYR A 71 -20.41 -9.11 10.80
N LYS A 72 -19.73 -9.61 11.84
CA LYS A 72 -19.32 -11.01 11.94
C LYS A 72 -20.52 -11.95 11.83
N ASP A 73 -20.38 -12.96 10.98
CA ASP A 73 -21.39 -14.01 10.72
C ASP A 73 -22.79 -13.51 10.31
N GLN A 74 -22.92 -12.23 9.90
CA GLN A 74 -24.19 -11.70 9.41
C GLN A 74 -24.48 -12.25 8.01
N GLU A 75 -25.58 -12.97 7.84
CA GLU A 75 -25.95 -13.58 6.56
C GLU A 75 -26.02 -12.55 5.41
N LYS A 76 -26.50 -11.34 5.71
CA LYS A 76 -26.52 -10.24 4.73
C LYS A 76 -25.14 -9.83 4.23
N MET A 77 -24.12 -9.89 5.09
CA MET A 77 -22.75 -9.62 4.66
C MET A 77 -22.29 -10.67 3.65
N ARG A 78 -22.55 -11.96 3.91
CA ARG A 78 -22.25 -13.05 2.97
C ARG A 78 -22.95 -12.83 1.62
N GLU A 79 -24.25 -12.52 1.62
CA GLU A 79 -25.00 -12.22 0.39
C GLU A 79 -24.36 -11.09 -0.42
N TRP A 80 -23.97 -10.01 0.24
CA TRP A 80 -23.37 -8.82 -0.39
C TRP A 80 -21.94 -9.06 -0.89
N ILE A 81 -21.14 -9.85 -0.17
CA ILE A 81 -19.81 -10.28 -0.61
C ILE A 81 -19.94 -11.05 -1.93
N LEU A 82 -20.81 -12.07 -1.96
CA LEU A 82 -21.03 -12.91 -3.14
C LEU A 82 -21.59 -12.10 -4.32
N ALA A 83 -22.48 -11.14 -4.06
CA ALA A 83 -22.97 -10.22 -5.10
C ALA A 83 -21.82 -9.41 -5.71
N GLY A 84 -20.92 -8.89 -4.88
CA GLY A 84 -19.75 -8.13 -5.35
C GLY A 84 -18.79 -8.99 -6.19
N MET A 85 -18.51 -10.22 -5.74
CA MET A 85 -17.68 -11.18 -6.50
C MET A 85 -18.30 -11.54 -7.85
N LYS A 86 -19.62 -11.78 -7.89
CA LYS A 86 -20.35 -12.07 -9.13
C LYS A 86 -20.48 -10.86 -10.05
N TYR A 87 -20.51 -9.64 -9.51
CA TYR A 87 -20.48 -8.44 -10.34
C TYR A 87 -19.10 -8.24 -10.97
N TRP A 88 -18.03 -8.51 -10.22
CA TRP A 88 -16.66 -8.43 -10.71
C TRP A 88 -16.41 -9.32 -11.94
N THR A 89 -16.92 -10.56 -11.96
CA THR A 89 -16.78 -11.44 -13.14
C THR A 89 -17.46 -10.89 -14.39
N LYS A 90 -18.55 -10.14 -14.24
CA LYS A 90 -19.35 -9.59 -15.35
C LYS A 90 -18.75 -8.35 -16.01
N ILE A 91 -18.00 -7.55 -15.26
CA ILE A 91 -17.40 -6.30 -15.76
C ILE A 91 -15.99 -6.50 -16.33
N GLN A 92 -15.47 -7.72 -16.29
CA GLN A 92 -14.15 -8.05 -16.83
C GLN A 92 -14.14 -7.97 -18.36
N HIS A 93 -13.10 -7.37 -18.92
CA HIS A 93 -12.85 -7.40 -20.36
C HIS A 93 -12.50 -8.80 -20.86
N ARG A 94 -12.64 -9.02 -22.17
CA ARG A 94 -12.36 -10.35 -22.78
C ARG A 94 -10.92 -10.83 -22.55
N ASP A 95 -9.98 -9.90 -22.41
CA ASP A 95 -8.56 -10.18 -22.17
C ASP A 95 -8.21 -10.39 -20.68
N GLY A 96 -9.16 -10.19 -19.77
CA GLY A 96 -8.98 -10.37 -18.33
C GLY A 96 -8.82 -9.08 -17.53
N SER A 97 -8.68 -7.93 -18.19
CA SER A 97 -8.44 -6.63 -17.55
C SER A 97 -9.71 -5.92 -17.09
N PHE A 98 -9.53 -4.81 -16.40
CA PHE A 98 -10.58 -3.96 -15.85
C PHE A 98 -10.27 -2.48 -16.08
N ASP A 99 -11.31 -1.65 -16.18
CA ASP A 99 -11.18 -0.20 -16.29
C ASP A 99 -11.26 0.49 -14.91
N GLU A 100 -10.49 1.57 -14.74
CA GLU A 100 -10.48 2.45 -13.56
C GLU A 100 -10.82 3.91 -13.93
N PHE A 101 -10.07 4.54 -14.83
CA PHE A 101 -10.23 5.96 -15.14
C PHE A 101 -10.99 6.25 -16.42
N TYR A 102 -10.71 5.48 -17.47
CA TYR A 102 -11.30 5.68 -18.79
C TYR A 102 -11.97 4.39 -19.28
N PRO A 103 -13.07 4.50 -20.05
CA PRO A 103 -13.67 3.34 -20.70
C PRO A 103 -12.68 2.68 -21.67
N ASN A 104 -12.54 1.35 -21.59
CA ASN A 104 -11.61 0.54 -22.39
C ASN A 104 -10.14 0.95 -22.23
N GLU A 105 -9.73 1.32 -21.01
CA GLU A 105 -8.32 1.56 -20.74
C GLU A 105 -7.55 0.26 -20.49
N HIS A 106 -8.23 -0.83 -20.12
CA HIS A 106 -7.60 -2.11 -19.80
C HIS A 106 -6.47 -1.92 -18.77
N GLY A 107 -6.79 -1.45 -17.57
CA GLY A 107 -5.80 -1.11 -16.56
C GLY A 107 -5.01 -2.34 -16.07
N TRP A 108 -3.71 -2.17 -15.83
CA TRP A 108 -2.81 -3.24 -15.40
C TRP A 108 -2.95 -3.55 -13.90
N THR A 109 -1.88 -3.42 -13.10
CA THR A 109 -1.92 -3.79 -11.69
C THR A 109 -2.78 -2.88 -10.84
N GLY A 110 -3.00 -1.63 -11.27
CA GLY A 110 -3.92 -0.65 -10.64
C GLY A 110 -5.33 -1.21 -10.39
N PRO A 111 -6.17 -1.45 -11.41
CA PRO A 111 -7.44 -2.12 -11.20
C PRO A 111 -7.32 -3.66 -11.23
N THR A 112 -6.67 -4.25 -12.24
CA THR A 112 -6.70 -5.72 -12.43
C THR A 112 -5.94 -6.47 -11.33
N GLY A 113 -4.77 -5.97 -10.94
CA GLY A 113 -3.95 -6.58 -9.89
C GLY A 113 -4.61 -6.52 -8.51
N PHE A 114 -4.99 -5.33 -8.07
CA PHE A 114 -5.69 -5.14 -6.81
C PHE A 114 -6.97 -5.98 -6.75
N LEU A 115 -7.83 -5.91 -7.76
CA LEU A 115 -9.09 -6.66 -7.74
C LEU A 115 -8.87 -8.17 -7.72
N LEU A 116 -7.94 -8.70 -8.53
CA LEU A 116 -7.63 -10.13 -8.51
C LEU A 116 -7.20 -10.60 -7.12
N TYR A 117 -6.34 -9.83 -6.44
CA TYR A 117 -5.94 -10.15 -5.06
C TYR A 117 -7.14 -10.13 -4.10
N ALA A 118 -7.97 -9.07 -4.14
CA ALA A 118 -9.14 -8.94 -3.28
C ALA A 118 -10.12 -10.12 -3.44
N MET A 119 -10.34 -10.54 -4.69
CA MET A 119 -11.22 -11.66 -5.03
C MET A 119 -10.65 -13.00 -4.57
N LEU A 120 -9.39 -13.29 -4.86
CA LEU A 120 -8.74 -14.55 -4.46
C LEU A 120 -8.65 -14.67 -2.93
N LYS A 121 -8.28 -13.58 -2.25
CA LYS A 121 -8.24 -13.58 -0.78
C LYS A 121 -9.62 -13.78 -0.17
N SER A 122 -10.66 -13.17 -0.75
CA SER A 122 -12.04 -13.38 -0.31
C SER A 122 -12.53 -14.80 -0.57
N TYR A 123 -12.19 -15.38 -1.73
CA TYR A 123 -12.48 -16.77 -2.07
C TYR A 123 -11.85 -17.72 -1.05
N ILE A 124 -10.56 -17.57 -0.71
CA ILE A 124 -9.88 -18.43 0.27
C ILE A 124 -10.66 -18.47 1.58
N ILE A 125 -11.05 -17.30 2.09
CA ILE A 125 -11.80 -17.18 3.35
C ILE A 125 -13.17 -17.85 3.25
N LEU A 126 -13.94 -17.58 2.20
CA LEU A 126 -15.28 -18.18 2.05
C LEU A 126 -15.23 -19.69 1.79
N ASN A 127 -14.21 -20.16 1.07
CA ASN A 127 -13.99 -21.57 0.80
C ASN A 127 -13.61 -22.33 2.08
N GLU A 128 -12.75 -21.77 2.94
CA GLU A 128 -12.42 -22.34 4.25
C GLU A 128 -13.66 -22.47 5.16
N ARG A 129 -14.64 -21.56 5.01
CA ARG A 129 -15.93 -21.64 5.70
C ARG A 129 -16.93 -22.62 5.07
N GLY A 130 -16.64 -23.14 3.88
CA GLY A 130 -17.61 -23.94 3.10
C GLY A 130 -18.80 -23.13 2.57
N GLU A 131 -18.62 -21.82 2.40
CA GLU A 131 -19.68 -20.87 2.03
C GLU A 131 -19.55 -20.32 0.60
N PHE A 132 -18.51 -20.71 -0.14
CA PHE A 132 -18.34 -20.31 -1.54
C PHE A 132 -19.27 -21.13 -2.46
N PRO A 133 -20.16 -20.51 -3.24
CA PRO A 133 -21.16 -21.23 -4.04
C PRO A 133 -20.55 -22.02 -5.19
N ALA A 134 -20.95 -23.28 -5.33
CA ALA A 134 -20.47 -24.16 -6.39
C ALA A 134 -20.84 -23.68 -7.80
N ASP A 135 -21.97 -22.98 -7.96
CA ASP A 135 -22.44 -22.42 -9.23
C ASP A 135 -21.64 -21.19 -9.68
N LEU A 136 -20.85 -20.58 -8.80
CA LEU A 136 -19.98 -19.45 -9.10
C LEU A 136 -18.54 -19.89 -9.45
N CYS A 137 -18.12 -21.10 -9.06
CA CYS A 137 -16.73 -21.57 -9.16
C CYS A 137 -16.14 -21.44 -10.57
N ASP A 138 -16.81 -21.99 -11.59
CA ASP A 138 -16.26 -22.03 -12.95
C ASP A 138 -16.06 -20.63 -13.53
N GLU A 139 -17.08 -19.77 -13.42
CA GLU A 139 -17.03 -18.37 -13.88
C GLU A 139 -15.94 -17.59 -13.13
N PHE A 140 -15.86 -17.78 -11.81
CA PHE A 140 -14.91 -17.09 -10.95
C PHE A 140 -13.46 -17.47 -11.25
N PHE A 141 -13.15 -18.77 -11.35
CA PHE A 141 -11.78 -19.21 -11.63
C PHE A 141 -11.32 -18.87 -13.04
N GLU A 142 -12.23 -18.88 -14.01
CA GLU A 142 -11.90 -18.42 -15.36
C GLU A 142 -11.60 -16.91 -15.37
N ALA A 143 -12.38 -16.09 -14.65
CA ALA A 143 -12.08 -14.68 -14.49
C ALA A 143 -10.72 -14.45 -13.81
N CYS A 144 -10.41 -15.21 -12.76
CA CYS A 144 -9.12 -15.14 -12.07
C CYS A 144 -7.95 -15.50 -13.01
N ARG A 145 -8.08 -16.56 -13.80
CA ARG A 145 -7.05 -17.01 -14.74
C ARG A 145 -6.79 -15.97 -15.82
N LYS A 146 -7.84 -15.37 -16.39
CA LYS A 146 -7.70 -14.30 -17.39
C LYS A 146 -7.00 -13.08 -16.81
N ALA A 147 -7.42 -12.62 -15.63
CA ALA A 147 -6.78 -11.49 -14.95
C ALA A 147 -5.30 -11.75 -14.67
N ALA A 148 -4.95 -12.94 -14.17
CA ALA A 148 -3.56 -13.31 -13.90
C ALA A 148 -2.72 -13.33 -15.20
N ARG A 149 -3.22 -13.96 -16.27
CA ARG A 149 -2.56 -13.98 -17.58
C ARG A 149 -2.39 -12.58 -18.17
N TYR A 150 -3.39 -11.72 -18.00
CA TYR A 150 -3.29 -10.32 -18.39
C TYR A 150 -2.14 -9.61 -17.68
N ILE A 151 -2.06 -9.74 -16.35
CA ILE A 151 -0.98 -9.15 -15.53
C ILE A 151 0.39 -9.67 -15.96
N ILE A 152 0.53 -10.99 -16.21
CA ILE A 152 1.80 -11.63 -16.63
C ILE A 152 2.26 -11.12 -18.00
N LYS A 153 1.32 -10.92 -18.91
CA LYS A 153 1.58 -10.55 -20.30
C LYS A 153 2.00 -9.09 -20.45
N TRP A 154 1.37 -8.19 -19.71
CA TRP A 154 1.51 -6.75 -19.88
C TRP A 154 2.36 -6.11 -18.76
N ASP A 155 2.63 -4.82 -18.96
CA ASP A 155 3.36 -3.94 -18.06
C ASP A 155 2.87 -2.50 -18.26
N GLU A 156 3.16 -1.59 -17.33
CA GLU A 156 2.79 -0.18 -17.46
C GLU A 156 3.91 0.69 -18.05
N HIS A 157 3.55 1.93 -18.42
CA HIS A 157 4.52 2.93 -18.88
C HIS A 157 5.16 3.67 -17.69
N GLY A 158 6.49 3.71 -17.66
CA GLY A 158 7.25 4.22 -16.52
C GLY A 158 7.54 3.11 -15.52
N VAL A 159 8.22 3.44 -14.42
CA VAL A 159 8.54 2.47 -13.36
C VAL A 159 7.88 2.89 -12.06
N LEU A 160 6.91 2.11 -11.63
CA LEU A 160 6.24 2.21 -10.32
C LEU A 160 6.45 0.89 -9.59
N ALA A 161 7.51 0.78 -8.80
CA ALA A 161 7.90 -0.50 -8.22
C ALA A 161 6.82 -1.09 -7.29
N ASN A 162 6.01 -0.26 -6.63
CA ASN A 162 4.84 -0.69 -5.87
C ASN A 162 3.80 -1.42 -6.74
N HIS A 163 3.62 -1.00 -7.99
CA HIS A 163 2.73 -1.64 -8.96
C HIS A 163 3.33 -2.96 -9.44
N HIS A 164 4.64 -3.04 -9.67
CA HIS A 164 5.29 -4.33 -9.95
C HIS A 164 5.16 -5.29 -8.77
N ALA A 165 5.29 -4.82 -7.52
CA ALA A 165 5.00 -5.64 -6.33
C ALA A 165 3.52 -6.08 -6.27
N MET A 166 2.59 -5.22 -6.69
CA MET A 166 1.17 -5.56 -6.89
C MET A 166 0.94 -6.46 -8.12
N GLY A 167 1.91 -6.65 -9.02
CA GLY A 167 1.88 -7.69 -10.04
C GLY A 167 2.27 -9.06 -9.49
N VAL A 168 3.24 -9.08 -8.58
CA VAL A 168 3.72 -10.30 -7.91
C VAL A 168 2.63 -10.92 -7.03
N LEU A 169 1.96 -10.10 -6.21
CA LEU A 169 0.97 -10.55 -5.21
C LEU A 169 -0.20 -11.38 -5.78
N PRO A 170 -1.06 -10.82 -6.65
CA PRO A 170 -2.24 -11.53 -7.14
C PRO A 170 -1.88 -12.70 -8.05
N VAL A 171 -0.77 -12.65 -8.79
CA VAL A 171 -0.32 -13.77 -9.63
C VAL A 171 0.10 -14.95 -8.74
N PHE A 172 0.81 -14.71 -7.64
CA PHE A 172 1.12 -15.76 -6.68
C PHE A 172 -0.14 -16.34 -6.02
N TYR A 173 -1.09 -15.49 -5.61
CA TYR A 173 -2.37 -15.97 -5.07
C TYR A 173 -3.15 -16.79 -6.10
N ALA A 174 -3.11 -16.41 -7.38
CA ALA A 174 -3.79 -17.14 -8.44
C ALA A 174 -3.16 -18.52 -8.62
N PHE A 175 -1.82 -18.62 -8.63
CA PHE A 175 -1.11 -19.89 -8.61
C PHE A 175 -1.51 -20.74 -7.38
N HIS A 176 -1.49 -20.15 -6.18
CA HIS A 176 -1.82 -20.86 -4.94
C HIS A 176 -3.24 -21.44 -4.95
N VAL A 177 -4.21 -20.70 -5.50
CA VAL A 177 -5.62 -21.11 -5.56
C VAL A 177 -5.89 -22.09 -6.71
N LEU A 178 -5.30 -21.86 -7.88
CA LEU A 178 -5.65 -22.59 -9.10
C LEU A 178 -4.72 -23.79 -9.39
N GLY A 179 -3.51 -23.81 -8.80
CA GLY A 179 -2.53 -24.88 -9.00
C GLY A 179 -1.94 -24.97 -10.42
N ASP A 180 -2.05 -23.91 -11.21
CA ASP A 180 -1.59 -23.87 -12.61
C ASP A 180 -0.11 -23.44 -12.69
N GLU A 181 0.76 -24.31 -13.19
CA GLU A 181 2.21 -24.04 -13.28
C GLU A 181 2.54 -22.87 -14.23
N GLU A 182 1.68 -22.53 -15.20
CA GLU A 182 1.85 -21.31 -16.03
C GLU A 182 1.85 -20.05 -15.15
N LEU A 183 1.04 -20.04 -14.09
CA LEU A 183 0.94 -18.92 -13.16
C LEU A 183 2.14 -18.86 -12.22
N ARG A 184 2.75 -20.01 -11.89
CA ARG A 184 4.00 -20.07 -11.14
C ARG A 184 5.14 -19.45 -11.94
N ASP A 185 5.26 -19.83 -13.21
CA ASP A 185 6.25 -19.22 -14.12
C ASP A 185 6.00 -17.72 -14.29
N GLY A 186 4.73 -17.33 -14.39
CA GLY A 186 4.31 -15.93 -14.39
C GLY A 186 4.70 -15.16 -13.13
N TYR A 187 4.56 -15.77 -11.95
CA TYR A 187 5.03 -15.21 -10.68
C TYR A 187 6.55 -15.01 -10.69
N GLU A 188 7.33 -16.01 -11.09
CA GLU A 188 8.79 -15.89 -11.15
C GLU A 188 9.24 -14.79 -12.11
N LYS A 189 8.57 -14.67 -13.26
CA LYS A 189 8.79 -13.56 -14.21
C LYS A 189 8.53 -12.21 -13.55
N LYS A 190 7.35 -12.01 -12.93
CA LYS A 190 6.97 -10.73 -12.32
C LYS A 190 7.84 -10.38 -11.12
N LEU A 191 8.26 -11.38 -10.34
CA LEU A 191 9.19 -11.17 -9.24
C LEU A 191 10.57 -10.74 -9.78
N HIS A 192 11.06 -11.38 -10.84
CA HIS A 192 12.31 -11.00 -11.47
C HIS A 192 12.27 -9.54 -11.97
N GLU A 193 11.20 -9.14 -12.65
CA GLU A 193 10.98 -7.76 -13.11
C GLU A 193 10.98 -6.78 -11.92
N PHE A 194 10.20 -7.04 -10.86
CA PHE A 194 10.19 -6.20 -9.67
C PHE A 194 11.58 -6.02 -9.04
N LEU A 195 12.36 -7.11 -8.92
CA LEU A 195 13.69 -7.07 -8.31
C LEU A 195 14.68 -6.19 -9.08
N GLN A 196 14.46 -5.94 -10.38
CA GLN A 196 15.28 -5.00 -11.16
C GLN A 196 15.07 -3.54 -10.75
N HIS A 197 13.96 -3.23 -10.06
CA HIS A 197 13.61 -1.89 -9.61
C HIS A 197 13.95 -1.65 -8.13
N HIS A 198 14.40 -2.67 -7.41
CA HIS A 198 14.87 -2.54 -6.04
C HIS A 198 16.36 -2.20 -5.99
N THR A 199 16.74 -1.24 -5.16
CA THR A 199 18.12 -0.79 -5.03
C THR A 199 18.81 -1.46 -3.84
N GLU A 200 20.14 -1.50 -3.86
CA GLU A 200 20.97 -1.93 -2.74
C GLU A 200 20.90 -0.99 -1.53
N GLU A 201 20.34 0.21 -1.70
CA GLU A 201 20.05 1.16 -0.61
C GLU A 201 18.76 0.82 0.14
N GLY A 202 18.02 -0.19 -0.32
CA GLY A 202 16.80 -0.69 0.29
C GLY A 202 15.52 0.02 -0.16
N TRP A 203 15.57 0.95 -1.11
CA TRP A 203 14.34 1.52 -1.69
C TRP A 203 14.09 0.99 -3.10
N SER A 204 12.83 1.03 -3.53
CA SER A 204 12.40 0.69 -4.89
C SER A 204 11.95 1.93 -5.67
N MET A 205 12.20 1.93 -6.98
CA MET A 205 11.95 3.09 -7.85
C MET A 205 10.47 3.46 -7.98
N GLU A 206 10.14 4.72 -7.73
CA GLU A 206 8.80 5.32 -7.89
C GLU A 206 8.92 6.57 -8.79
N TYR A 207 8.71 6.37 -10.09
CA TYR A 207 9.05 7.30 -11.19
C TYR A 207 10.53 7.69 -11.21
N ASP A 208 10.90 8.69 -10.40
CA ASP A 208 12.19 9.38 -10.48
C ASP A 208 13.12 9.06 -9.31
N GLY A 209 12.58 8.51 -8.21
CA GLY A 209 13.36 8.18 -7.00
C GLY A 209 12.55 7.40 -5.96
N ALA A 210 13.04 7.38 -4.72
CA ALA A 210 12.36 6.70 -3.62
C ALA A 210 11.10 7.47 -3.18
N ASP A 211 9.96 6.76 -3.06
CA ASP A 211 8.79 7.27 -2.35
C ASP A 211 8.48 6.38 -1.14
N ILE A 212 8.65 6.95 0.05
CA ILE A 212 8.67 6.19 1.31
C ILE A 212 7.30 5.59 1.64
N GLY A 213 6.20 6.33 1.38
CA GLY A 213 4.87 5.78 1.65
C GLY A 213 4.51 4.65 0.70
N TYR A 214 4.87 4.73 -0.59
CA TYR A 214 4.71 3.58 -1.50
C TYR A 214 5.67 2.44 -1.22
N LEU A 215 6.87 2.71 -0.69
CA LEU A 215 7.77 1.65 -0.23
C LEU A 215 7.14 0.83 0.91
N SER A 216 6.40 1.46 1.84
CA SER A 216 5.62 0.70 2.83
C SER A 216 4.53 -0.18 2.18
N ALA A 217 3.92 0.27 1.08
CA ALA A 217 2.96 -0.52 0.30
C ALA A 217 3.63 -1.75 -0.33
N THR A 218 4.81 -1.57 -0.93
CA THR A 218 5.64 -2.65 -1.47
C THR A 218 5.90 -3.71 -0.41
N VAL A 219 6.30 -3.31 0.81
CA VAL A 219 6.52 -4.25 1.92
C VAL A 219 5.24 -4.96 2.34
N SER A 220 4.09 -4.27 2.35
CA SER A 220 2.78 -4.91 2.58
C SER A 220 2.45 -5.95 1.52
N PHE A 221 2.59 -5.63 0.23
CA PHE A 221 2.25 -6.55 -0.86
C PHE A 221 3.15 -7.77 -0.90
N LEU A 222 4.46 -7.59 -0.76
CA LEU A 222 5.40 -8.71 -0.69
C LEU A 222 5.21 -9.51 0.60
N GLY A 223 4.88 -8.86 1.72
CA GLY A 223 4.54 -9.53 2.98
C GLY A 223 3.35 -10.48 2.82
N LYS A 224 2.30 -10.04 2.12
CA LYS A 224 1.11 -10.86 1.84
C LYS A 224 1.43 -12.12 1.04
N VAL A 225 2.43 -12.06 0.13
CA VAL A 225 2.99 -13.25 -0.53
C VAL A 225 3.84 -14.06 0.42
N TYR A 226 4.73 -13.40 1.18
CA TYR A 226 5.66 -14.03 2.10
C TYR A 226 4.98 -14.94 3.12
N LYS A 227 3.77 -14.56 3.58
CA LYS A 227 2.93 -15.40 4.45
C LYS A 227 2.63 -16.78 3.87
N LEU A 228 2.38 -16.86 2.57
CA LEU A 228 2.05 -18.11 1.88
C LEU A 228 3.29 -18.79 1.29
N ASN A 229 4.31 -18.01 0.96
CA ASN A 229 5.56 -18.46 0.37
C ASN A 229 6.75 -17.79 1.05
N ARG A 230 7.43 -18.53 1.93
CA ARG A 230 8.58 -18.05 2.71
C ARG A 230 9.86 -17.85 1.87
N ASP A 231 9.74 -17.20 0.71
CA ASP A 231 10.82 -16.90 -0.21
C ASP A 231 11.79 -15.89 0.40
N LYS A 232 13.07 -16.27 0.45
CA LYS A 232 14.14 -15.44 1.01
C LYS A 232 14.38 -14.15 0.22
N ARG A 233 14.07 -14.14 -1.08
CA ARG A 233 14.16 -12.93 -1.93
C ARG A 233 13.17 -11.87 -1.46
N LEU A 234 11.94 -12.27 -1.15
CA LEU A 234 10.91 -11.37 -0.62
C LEU A 234 11.31 -10.82 0.74
N ARG A 235 11.71 -11.71 1.67
CA ARG A 235 12.18 -11.32 3.00
C ARG A 235 13.30 -10.30 2.93
N LYS A 236 14.31 -10.54 2.08
CA LYS A 236 15.44 -9.63 1.90
C LYS A 236 14.96 -8.22 1.52
N VAL A 237 14.14 -8.09 0.48
CA VAL A 237 13.60 -6.80 0.05
C VAL A 237 12.80 -6.12 1.16
N MET A 238 11.99 -6.88 1.90
CA MET A 238 11.17 -6.33 2.98
C MET A 238 12.03 -5.81 4.14
N GLU A 239 13.08 -6.53 4.53
CA GLU A 239 14.03 -6.10 5.58
C GLU A 239 14.85 -4.88 5.15
N GLU A 240 15.36 -4.87 3.92
CA GLU A 240 16.10 -3.72 3.35
C GLU A 240 15.21 -2.47 3.25
N SER A 241 13.97 -2.65 2.79
CA SER A 241 12.96 -1.57 2.73
C SER A 241 12.58 -1.03 4.10
N LEU A 242 12.40 -1.93 5.06
CA LEU A 242 12.09 -1.57 6.44
C LEU A 242 13.21 -0.73 7.07
N GLU A 243 14.47 -1.15 6.91
CA GLU A 243 15.60 -0.37 7.40
C GLU A 243 15.62 1.01 6.73
N PHE A 244 15.45 1.09 5.41
CA PHE A 244 15.42 2.36 4.70
C PHE A 244 14.28 3.30 5.16
N PHE A 245 13.01 2.83 5.19
CA PHE A 245 11.92 3.73 5.56
C PHE A 245 11.89 4.04 7.07
N SER A 246 12.59 3.28 7.92
CA SER A 246 12.68 3.57 9.35
C SER A 246 13.31 4.93 9.64
N TYR A 247 14.18 5.44 8.76
CA TYR A 247 14.78 6.77 8.86
C TYR A 247 13.76 7.92 8.73
N PHE A 248 12.58 7.62 8.18
CA PHE A 248 11.50 8.57 7.90
C PHE A 248 10.31 8.41 8.85
N VAL A 249 10.43 7.53 9.85
CA VAL A 249 9.61 7.59 11.07
C VAL A 249 10.17 8.74 11.90
N TYR A 250 9.43 9.84 12.00
CA TYR A 250 9.95 11.05 12.65
C TYR A 250 9.70 11.05 14.17
N PRO A 251 10.55 11.73 14.97
CA PRO A 251 10.39 11.84 16.41
C PRO A 251 9.02 12.40 16.85
N ASN A 252 8.43 13.26 16.03
CA ASN A 252 7.12 13.86 16.30
C ASN A 252 5.94 12.93 15.97
N GLY A 253 6.18 11.73 15.43
CA GLY A 253 5.18 10.74 15.03
C GLY A 253 4.64 10.90 13.60
N PHE A 254 5.06 11.91 12.83
CA PHE A 254 4.74 11.98 11.41
C PHE A 254 5.65 11.04 10.60
N PHE A 255 5.27 10.78 9.34
CA PHE A 255 5.98 9.85 8.47
C PHE A 255 6.15 10.43 7.06
N ALA A 256 7.35 10.29 6.49
CA ALA A 256 7.63 10.57 5.08
C ALA A 256 7.20 11.98 4.59
N GLY A 257 6.27 12.05 3.64
CA GLY A 257 5.78 13.28 3.03
C GLY A 257 6.78 13.86 2.04
N SER A 258 7.12 15.13 2.19
CA SER A 258 7.91 15.92 1.24
C SER A 258 9.30 15.35 0.91
N MET A 259 9.76 14.34 1.64
CA MET A 259 11.00 13.61 1.37
C MET A 259 10.91 12.67 0.16
N GLY A 260 9.73 12.11 -0.15
CA GLY A 260 9.56 11.16 -1.24
C GLY A 260 9.44 11.81 -2.61
N SER A 261 9.69 11.05 -3.68
CA SER A 261 9.49 11.47 -5.07
C SER A 261 8.03 11.85 -5.36
N ARG A 262 7.06 11.24 -4.67
CA ARG A 262 5.62 11.50 -4.84
C ARG A 262 4.96 12.15 -3.63
N ASN A 263 5.76 12.57 -2.65
CA ASN A 263 5.32 13.28 -1.45
C ASN A 263 4.30 12.53 -0.58
N THR A 264 4.25 11.19 -0.63
CA THR A 264 3.19 10.46 0.07
C THR A 264 3.37 10.44 1.59
N LEU A 265 2.24 10.57 2.30
CA LEU A 265 2.15 10.63 3.77
C LEU A 265 1.46 9.38 4.38
N HIS A 266 1.04 8.44 3.55
CA HIS A 266 0.35 7.25 4.00
C HIS A 266 1.33 6.14 4.38
N PHE A 267 0.93 5.28 5.31
CA PHE A 267 1.69 4.11 5.74
C PHE A 267 0.85 2.85 5.58
N TYR A 268 1.43 1.81 5.00
CA TYR A 268 0.85 0.47 4.92
C TYR A 268 1.48 -0.40 6.00
N SER A 269 0.68 -0.76 7.01
CA SER A 269 1.16 -1.38 8.24
C SER A 269 1.37 -2.90 8.14
N HIS A 270 0.66 -3.58 7.24
CA HIS A 270 0.50 -5.02 7.31
C HIS A 270 1.81 -5.78 7.13
N GLY A 271 2.67 -5.31 6.22
CA GLY A 271 3.99 -5.90 6.01
C GLY A 271 4.90 -5.82 7.24
N CYS A 272 4.78 -4.76 8.05
CA CYS A 272 5.51 -4.66 9.31
C CYS A 272 4.94 -5.61 10.36
N GLU A 273 3.62 -5.75 10.45
CA GLU A 273 2.98 -6.70 11.36
C GLU A 273 3.36 -8.16 11.03
N ILE A 274 3.44 -8.50 9.74
CA ILE A 274 3.90 -9.82 9.28
C ILE A 274 5.35 -10.10 9.69
N LEU A 275 6.23 -9.09 9.63
CA LEU A 275 7.64 -9.25 9.99
C LEU A 275 7.92 -9.12 11.49
N ALA A 276 7.04 -8.49 12.26
CA ALA A 276 7.26 -8.20 13.68
C ALA A 276 7.70 -9.40 14.53
N PRO A 277 7.22 -10.64 14.31
CA PRO A 277 7.68 -11.81 15.06
C PRO A 277 9.15 -12.18 14.80
N GLU A 278 9.70 -11.80 13.65
CA GLU A 278 11.03 -12.22 13.20
C GLU A 278 12.04 -11.08 13.16
N VAL A 279 11.57 -9.83 13.06
CA VAL A 279 12.39 -8.64 12.87
C VAL A 279 11.99 -7.59 13.91
N PRO A 280 12.77 -7.40 14.98
CA PRO A 280 12.42 -6.49 16.07
C PRO A 280 12.16 -5.05 15.62
N LEU A 281 12.87 -4.57 14.58
CA LEU A 281 12.63 -3.25 13.99
C LEU A 281 11.22 -3.13 13.38
N ALA A 282 10.70 -4.20 12.78
CA ALA A 282 9.38 -4.20 12.15
C ALA A 282 8.28 -4.00 13.20
N GLY A 283 8.40 -4.69 14.34
CA GLY A 283 7.49 -4.52 15.47
C GLY A 283 7.52 -3.10 16.03
N LEU A 284 8.72 -2.53 16.17
CA LEU A 284 8.88 -1.15 16.67
C LEU A 284 8.29 -0.11 15.71
N VAL A 285 8.52 -0.24 14.40
CA VAL A 285 7.93 0.65 13.39
C VAL A 285 6.40 0.48 13.36
N ALA A 286 5.90 -0.76 13.41
CA ALA A 286 4.47 -1.03 13.46
C ALA A 286 3.79 -0.35 14.66
N ASP A 287 4.34 -0.50 15.86
CA ASP A 287 3.81 0.13 17.08
C ASP A 287 3.82 1.66 16.96
N LYS A 288 4.93 2.25 16.49
CA LYS A 288 5.02 3.71 16.34
C LYS A 288 4.03 4.26 15.33
N MET A 289 3.88 3.60 14.18
CA MET A 289 2.92 4.05 13.17
C MET A 289 1.47 3.83 13.61
N LEU A 290 1.21 2.82 14.42
CA LEU A 290 -0.11 2.60 15.02
C LEU A 290 -0.45 3.63 16.10
N GLU A 291 0.52 4.02 16.93
CA GLU A 291 0.41 5.18 17.83
C GLU A 291 0.11 6.45 17.02
N SER A 292 0.83 6.68 15.93
CA SER A 292 0.60 7.81 15.03
C SER A 292 -0.78 7.78 14.36
N LEU A 293 -1.29 6.60 14.00
CA LEU A 293 -2.65 6.43 13.47
C LEU A 293 -3.72 6.80 14.50
N ARG A 294 -3.53 6.33 15.74
CA ARG A 294 -4.40 6.68 16.87
C ARG A 294 -4.42 8.18 17.11
N ASP A 295 -3.27 8.82 17.04
CA ASP A 295 -3.07 10.24 17.35
C ASP A 295 -3.34 11.17 16.16
N GLY A 296 -3.75 10.62 15.00
CA GLY A 296 -4.11 11.41 13.80
C GLY A 296 -2.93 12.03 13.06
N LYS A 297 -1.72 11.44 13.19
CA LYS A 297 -0.47 11.94 12.60
C LYS A 297 -0.09 11.29 11.27
N ILE A 298 -0.75 10.20 10.90
CA ILE A 298 -0.71 9.62 9.55
C ILE A 298 -2.08 9.73 8.91
N VAL A 299 -2.15 9.73 7.58
CA VAL A 299 -3.41 9.85 6.83
C VAL A 299 -4.26 8.59 7.02
N PRO A 300 -5.39 8.65 7.77
CA PRO A 300 -6.24 7.50 7.98
C PRO A 300 -7.25 7.33 6.82
N ALA A 301 -7.96 6.20 6.74
CA ALA A 301 -8.94 5.93 5.70
C ALA A 301 -10.09 6.97 5.66
N GLU A 302 -10.48 7.51 6.82
CA GLU A 302 -11.62 8.40 7.01
C GLU A 302 -11.54 9.70 6.20
N ILE A 303 -10.33 10.20 5.95
CA ILE A 303 -10.10 11.48 5.25
C ILE A 303 -9.61 11.30 3.81
N GLN A 304 -9.65 10.06 3.30
CA GLN A 304 -9.29 9.77 1.92
C GLN A 304 -10.53 9.79 1.00
N ALA A 305 -10.28 10.15 -0.27
CA ALA A 305 -11.27 10.06 -1.33
C ALA A 305 -11.75 8.60 -1.50
N ASP A 306 -12.94 8.44 -2.10
CA ASP A 306 -13.58 7.12 -2.29
C ASP A 306 -12.66 6.10 -2.96
N ARG A 307 -11.80 6.54 -3.88
CA ARG A 307 -10.83 5.68 -4.53
C ARG A 307 -9.85 5.01 -3.57
N TYR A 308 -9.42 5.74 -2.55
CA TYR A 308 -8.24 5.39 -1.75
C TYR A 308 -8.60 4.72 -0.43
N PHE A 309 -9.73 5.07 0.19
CA PHE A 309 -10.14 4.41 1.44
C PHE A 309 -10.45 2.92 1.24
N LEU A 310 -10.87 2.52 0.04
CA LEU A 310 -11.24 1.14 -0.33
C LEU A 310 -10.15 0.13 -0.03
N TYR A 311 -8.88 0.47 -0.27
CA TYR A 311 -7.75 -0.40 0.01
C TYR A 311 -7.06 -0.10 1.35
N ARG A 312 -7.47 0.95 2.07
CA ARG A 312 -7.03 1.18 3.46
C ARG A 312 -7.80 0.38 4.49
N ILE A 313 -9.10 0.19 4.28
CA ILE A 313 -9.92 -0.65 5.15
C ILE A 313 -9.31 -2.05 5.28
N PRO A 314 -9.09 -2.82 4.19
CA PRO A 314 -8.56 -4.16 4.32
C PRO A 314 -7.10 -4.15 4.78
N GLU A 315 -6.28 -3.16 4.41
CA GLU A 315 -4.91 -3.04 4.95
C GLU A 315 -4.91 -2.98 6.48
N HIS A 316 -5.80 -2.20 7.08
CA HIS A 316 -5.93 -2.13 8.54
C HIS A 316 -6.56 -3.40 9.12
N LEU A 317 -7.61 -3.97 8.51
CA LEU A 317 -8.20 -5.22 8.98
C LEU A 317 -7.19 -6.37 8.96
N GLU A 318 -6.38 -6.49 7.91
CA GLU A 318 -5.33 -7.50 7.80
C GLU A 318 -4.20 -7.25 8.81
N SER A 319 -3.82 -5.97 9.03
CA SER A 319 -2.87 -5.61 10.09
C SER A 319 -3.39 -5.95 11.49
N TYR A 320 -4.70 -5.80 11.73
CA TYR A 320 -5.33 -6.31 12.95
C TYR A 320 -5.20 -7.83 12.99
N ILE A 321 -5.62 -8.57 11.95
CA ILE A 321 -5.66 -10.03 11.97
C ILE A 321 -4.27 -10.64 12.21
N ASP A 322 -3.27 -10.12 11.49
CA ASP A 322 -1.89 -10.61 11.51
C ASP A 322 -0.98 -9.81 12.45
N TYR A 323 -1.55 -9.13 13.45
CA TYR A 323 -0.79 -8.39 14.46
C TYR A 323 0.27 -9.28 15.09
N GLY A 324 1.53 -9.05 14.73
CA GLY A 324 2.63 -9.94 15.05
C GLY A 324 3.07 -9.81 16.51
N GLU A 325 3.46 -10.92 17.13
CA GLU A 325 4.13 -10.85 18.44
C GLU A 325 5.40 -10.00 18.32
N ARG A 326 5.63 -9.10 19.29
CA ARG A 326 6.84 -8.27 19.32
C ARG A 326 7.99 -9.11 19.88
N SER A 327 8.97 -9.45 19.03
CA SER A 327 10.15 -10.18 19.47
C SER A 327 11.35 -9.24 19.64
N GLY A 328 12.11 -9.44 20.73
CA GLY A 328 13.35 -8.70 21.00
C GLY A 328 13.19 -7.19 21.21
N SER A 329 14.29 -6.47 21.02
CA SER A 329 14.35 -5.01 21.13
C SER A 329 15.15 -4.43 19.95
N SER A 330 14.71 -3.30 19.43
CA SER A 330 15.42 -2.53 18.40
C SER A 330 15.39 -1.04 18.75
N LEU A 331 16.09 -0.22 17.96
CA LEU A 331 16.08 1.24 18.06
C LEU A 331 15.69 1.83 16.70
N LEU A 332 14.82 2.82 16.74
CA LEU A 332 14.59 3.68 15.57
C LEU A 332 15.86 4.49 15.31
N PRO A 333 16.08 4.94 14.06
CA PRO A 333 17.29 5.66 13.73
C PRO A 333 17.58 6.85 14.66
N TYR A 334 16.59 7.66 15.02
CA TYR A 334 16.80 8.80 15.91
C TYR A 334 17.15 8.43 17.36
N ASP A 335 16.93 7.18 17.78
CA ASP A 335 17.28 6.65 19.11
C ASP A 335 18.68 5.99 19.14
N ARG A 336 19.35 5.85 17.98
CA ARG A 336 20.68 5.23 17.88
C ARG A 336 21.78 6.18 18.39
N ASN A 337 23.01 5.67 18.51
CA ASN A 337 24.19 6.51 18.74
C ASN A 337 24.38 7.55 17.61
N ASP A 338 25.15 8.61 17.86
CA ASP A 338 25.40 9.65 16.85
C ASP A 338 25.96 9.04 15.55
N PHE A 339 25.40 9.44 14.41
CA PHE A 339 25.79 8.96 13.10
C PHE A 339 25.50 10.00 12.01
N GLN A 340 26.23 9.86 10.91
CA GLN A 340 25.91 10.46 9.62
C GLN A 340 25.73 9.33 8.61
N HIS A 341 24.65 9.36 7.86
CA HIS A 341 24.36 8.38 6.81
C HIS A 341 23.91 9.07 5.53
N VAL A 342 24.42 8.56 4.41
CA VAL A 342 24.12 9.10 3.09
C VAL A 342 23.64 7.93 2.24
N PHE A 343 22.56 8.15 1.50
CA PHE A 343 22.08 7.26 0.45
C PHE A 343 22.42 7.91 -0.90
N PRO A 344 23.58 7.60 -1.53
CA PRO A 344 24.04 8.26 -2.75
C PRO A 344 23.06 8.22 -3.93
N LYS A 345 22.39 7.08 -4.19
CA LYS A 345 21.45 6.91 -5.29
C LYS A 345 20.14 7.66 -5.02
N GLY A 346 19.61 7.54 -3.80
CA GLY A 346 18.42 8.29 -3.36
C GLY A 346 18.70 9.77 -3.10
N ARG A 347 19.97 10.16 -2.96
CA ARG A 347 20.47 11.49 -2.56
C ARG A 347 19.87 11.99 -1.25
N PHE A 348 19.74 11.08 -0.29
CA PHE A 348 19.33 11.44 1.06
C PHE A 348 20.55 11.66 1.96
N TYR A 349 20.45 12.65 2.83
CA TYR A 349 21.38 12.89 3.92
C TYR A 349 20.62 12.76 5.24
N ILE A 350 21.14 11.94 6.15
CA ILE A 350 20.57 11.75 7.48
C ILE A 350 21.67 11.93 8.52
N GLU A 351 21.36 12.66 9.58
CA GLU A 351 22.28 12.84 10.69
C GLU A 351 21.53 12.76 12.01
N LYS A 352 22.09 12.00 12.94
CA LYS A 352 21.73 12.03 14.36
C LYS A 352 22.94 12.54 15.12
N LYS A 353 22.79 13.63 15.89
CA LYS A 353 23.88 14.23 16.68
C LYS A 353 23.36 14.82 17.99
N GLY A 354 23.70 14.20 19.12
CA GLY A 354 23.14 14.56 20.42
C GLY A 354 21.60 14.50 20.40
N ARG A 355 20.95 15.65 20.61
CA ARG A 355 19.49 15.78 20.56
C ARG A 355 18.91 16.07 19.16
N LEU A 356 19.77 16.30 18.16
CA LEU A 356 19.34 16.70 16.83
C LEU A 356 19.19 15.48 15.92
N TYR A 357 18.06 15.40 15.21
CA TYR A 357 17.85 14.47 14.10
C TYR A 357 17.48 15.23 12.82
N VAL A 358 18.25 15.03 11.76
CA VAL A 358 18.10 15.70 10.46
C VAL A 358 17.89 14.66 9.39
N VAL A 359 16.91 14.90 8.52
CA VAL A 359 16.69 14.15 7.28
C VAL A 359 16.57 15.15 6.15
N SER A 360 17.24 14.89 5.03
CA SER A 360 17.22 15.75 3.85
C SER A 360 17.19 14.94 2.57
N ASN A 361 16.55 15.49 1.53
CA ASN A 361 16.58 15.00 0.16
C ASN A 361 17.21 16.04 -0.78
N ALA A 362 18.45 15.80 -1.18
CA ALA A 362 19.18 16.65 -2.11
C ALA A 362 18.71 16.51 -3.56
N ALA A 363 18.04 15.40 -3.94
CA ALA A 363 17.42 15.29 -5.26
C ALA A 363 16.25 16.26 -5.45
N LYS A 364 15.73 16.86 -4.36
CA LYS A 364 14.63 17.83 -4.37
C LYS A 364 15.09 19.26 -4.00
N GLY A 365 16.31 19.61 -4.38
CA GLY A 365 16.90 20.92 -4.07
C GLY A 365 17.12 21.17 -2.58
N GLY A 366 17.25 20.11 -1.77
CA GLY A 366 17.62 20.22 -0.35
C GLY A 366 16.45 20.34 0.62
N VAL A 367 15.30 19.74 0.30
CA VAL A 367 14.21 19.53 1.26
C VAL A 367 14.78 18.99 2.57
N ILE A 368 14.52 19.65 3.70
CA ILE A 368 15.11 19.30 4.99
C ILE A 368 14.06 19.33 6.10
N LYS A 369 14.13 18.33 6.97
CA LYS A 369 13.41 18.30 8.25
C LYS A 369 14.41 18.08 9.37
N ALA A 370 14.28 18.86 10.43
CA ALA A 370 15.12 18.77 11.62
C ALA A 370 14.24 18.68 12.87
N PHE A 371 14.65 17.86 13.83
CA PHE A 371 13.89 17.57 15.03
C PHE A 371 14.81 17.61 16.26
N ASP A 372 14.28 18.08 17.38
CA ASP A 372 14.81 17.77 18.70
C ASP A 372 14.16 16.46 19.17
N ILE A 373 14.98 15.45 19.47
CA ILE A 373 14.49 14.10 19.78
C ILE A 373 13.96 13.98 21.21
N GLU A 374 14.36 14.87 22.13
CA GLU A 374 13.99 14.76 23.56
C GLU A 374 12.55 15.23 23.78
N ASP A 375 12.14 16.32 23.13
CA ASP A 375 10.76 16.82 23.17
C ASP A 375 9.95 16.43 21.92
N GLY A 376 10.58 15.78 20.93
CA GLY A 376 9.98 15.39 19.66
C GLY A 376 9.59 16.60 18.80
N LYS A 377 10.11 17.80 19.07
CA LYS A 377 9.71 19.03 18.39
C LYS A 377 10.36 19.11 17.01
N GLN A 378 9.56 19.47 16.01
CA GLN A 378 10.08 19.84 14.71
C GLN A 378 10.72 21.24 14.78
N LEU A 379 12.04 21.29 14.60
CA LEU A 379 12.83 22.51 14.61
C LEU A 379 12.73 23.25 13.27
N THR A 380 12.79 22.48 12.16
CA THR A 380 12.71 23.01 10.80
C THR A 380 11.91 22.05 9.91
N SER A 381 11.12 22.62 9.00
CA SER A 381 10.51 21.92 7.88
C SER A 381 10.62 22.80 6.64
N ASP A 382 11.70 22.64 5.89
CA ASP A 382 11.80 23.22 4.55
C ASP A 382 11.36 22.17 3.55
N CYS A 383 10.25 22.44 2.87
CA CYS A 383 9.69 21.52 1.89
C CYS A 383 10.19 21.81 0.47
N GLY A 384 11.05 22.78 0.24
CA GLY A 384 11.52 23.21 -1.08
C GLY A 384 10.95 24.56 -1.52
N ILE A 385 11.48 25.07 -2.61
CA ILE A 385 11.20 26.43 -3.12
C ILE A 385 10.10 26.38 -4.18
N ILE A 386 9.20 27.36 -4.16
CA ILE A 386 8.29 27.68 -5.28
C ILE A 386 8.41 29.17 -5.54
N GLY A 387 8.61 29.55 -6.81
CA GLY A 387 8.75 30.93 -7.22
C GLY A 387 8.08 31.20 -8.56
N LYS A 388 7.90 32.48 -8.88
CA LYS A 388 7.44 32.93 -10.20
C LYS A 388 8.39 34.01 -10.70
N THR A 389 8.91 33.87 -11.91
CA THR A 389 9.78 34.88 -12.53
C THR A 389 8.96 36.13 -12.89
N GLU A 390 9.62 37.27 -13.11
CA GLU A 390 8.93 38.48 -13.61
C GLU A 390 8.24 38.24 -14.96
N GLY A 391 8.81 37.33 -15.79
CA GLY A 391 8.23 36.86 -17.05
C GLY A 391 7.05 35.89 -16.89
N GLY A 392 6.76 35.47 -15.66
CA GLY A 392 5.58 34.66 -15.33
C GLY A 392 5.80 33.15 -15.28
N GLU A 393 7.02 32.68 -15.52
CA GLU A 393 7.38 31.26 -15.41
C GLU A 393 7.40 30.81 -13.96
N VAL A 394 6.91 29.60 -13.68
CA VAL A 394 6.91 29.03 -12.33
C VAL A 394 8.15 28.16 -12.16
N LEU A 395 8.89 28.41 -11.09
CA LEU A 395 10.05 27.62 -10.68
C LEU A 395 9.68 26.81 -9.44
N THR A 396 10.18 25.59 -9.35
CA THR A 396 10.00 24.74 -8.18
C THR A 396 11.20 23.84 -7.97
N SER A 397 11.49 23.46 -6.72
CA SER A 397 12.45 22.39 -6.40
C SER A 397 11.75 21.06 -6.03
N GLN A 398 10.43 20.98 -6.21
CA GLN A 398 9.60 19.87 -5.73
C GLN A 398 9.70 18.59 -6.56
N TRP A 399 10.28 18.65 -7.76
CA TRP A 399 10.58 17.51 -8.61
C TRP A 399 11.97 16.94 -8.30
N ILE A 400 12.13 15.65 -8.56
CA ILE A 400 13.42 14.97 -8.47
C ILE A 400 14.27 15.38 -9.66
N ASP A 401 15.40 16.03 -9.40
CA ASP A 401 16.38 16.37 -10.42
C ASP A 401 17.73 15.72 -10.12
N ARG A 402 18.18 14.91 -11.08
CA ARG A 402 19.49 14.25 -11.02
C ARG A 402 20.63 15.18 -11.42
N MET A 403 20.34 16.34 -11.99
CA MET A 403 21.32 17.36 -12.34
C MET A 403 21.79 18.16 -11.12
N TYR A 404 21.04 18.15 -10.01
CA TYR A 404 21.53 18.79 -8.78
C TYR A 404 22.89 18.24 -8.37
N GLU A 405 23.83 19.13 -8.10
CA GLU A 405 25.10 18.80 -7.48
C GLU A 405 24.87 18.59 -5.98
N PHE A 406 25.27 17.42 -5.47
CA PHE A 406 25.12 17.07 -4.06
C PHE A 406 26.50 16.79 -3.47
N ILE A 407 26.93 17.64 -2.54
CA ILE A 407 28.25 17.56 -1.90
C ILE A 407 28.06 17.36 -0.40
N THR A 408 28.47 16.19 0.09
CA THR A 408 28.47 15.86 1.52
C THR A 408 29.72 16.41 2.21
N ARG A 409 29.58 16.82 3.47
CA ARG A 409 30.63 17.40 4.31
C ARG A 409 30.61 16.73 5.68
N ALA A 410 31.66 16.95 6.47
CA ALA A 410 31.78 16.34 7.80
C ALA A 410 30.65 16.76 8.77
N ASP A 411 30.06 17.93 8.55
CA ASP A 411 29.05 18.56 9.41
C ASP A 411 27.80 19.01 8.64
N GLY A 412 27.54 18.41 7.47
CA GLY A 412 26.33 18.71 6.69
C GLY A 412 26.46 18.35 5.22
N PHE A 413 25.72 19.07 4.38
CA PHE A 413 25.75 18.92 2.94
C PHE A 413 25.46 20.26 2.24
N SER A 414 25.76 20.34 0.96
CA SER A 414 25.30 21.42 0.08
C SER A 414 24.67 20.85 -1.18
N VAL A 415 23.65 21.54 -1.69
CA VAL A 415 22.98 21.23 -2.95
C VAL A 415 22.91 22.49 -3.82
N SER A 416 23.14 22.34 -5.12
CA SER A 416 23.05 23.42 -6.10
C SER A 416 22.64 22.89 -7.48
N GLY A 417 21.99 23.73 -8.29
CA GLY A 417 21.64 23.44 -9.67
C GLY A 417 20.56 24.35 -10.21
#